data_AF-A0A974NNA2-F1
#
_entry.id   AF-A0A974NNA2-F1
#
_cell.length_a   1.000
_cell.length_b   1.000
_cell.length_c   1.000
_cell.angle_alpha   90.00
_cell.angle_beta   90.00
_cell.angle_gamma   90.00
#
_symmetry.space_group_name_H-M   'P 1'
#
loop_
_entity.id
_entity.type
_entity.pdbx_description
1 polymer ?
#
loop_
_entity_poly.entity_id
_entity_poly.type
_entity_poly.pdbx_seq_one_letter_code
_entity_poly.pdbx_strand_id
1 'polypeptide(L)'
;MEMDKCWIRYTSKAGRKALAFLSTIVVQETSVNIASAVEELVNGLRSLYGVVPEILPEKTENPHLFLTTIQNPSFPHALDKDAIERELNEEGYVIQTQLVPSIHYMKKAAGIIG
;
A
#
# COMPACT_ATOMS: atom_id res chain seq x y z
N MET A 1 -17.73 1.71 -28.54
CA MET A 1 -16.36 1.67 -29.10
C MET A 1 -15.42 1.58 -27.91
N GLU A 2 -14.75 0.46 -27.72
CA GLU A 2 -13.79 0.29 -26.62
C GLU A 2 -12.53 1.08 -27.02
N MET A 3 -12.13 2.07 -26.21
CA MET A 3 -10.89 2.82 -26.47
C MET A 3 -9.68 1.89 -26.26
N ASP A 4 -8.63 2.08 -27.06
CA ASP A 4 -7.38 1.34 -26.89
C ASP A 4 -6.78 1.64 -25.50
N LYS A 5 -6.49 0.57 -24.75
CA LYS A 5 -5.91 0.62 -23.40
C LYS A 5 -4.38 0.76 -23.42
N CYS A 6 -3.76 0.85 -24.60
CA CYS A 6 -2.31 0.95 -24.78
C CYS A 6 -1.58 -0.16 -23.98
N TRP A 7 -0.69 0.22 -23.06
CA TRP A 7 0.06 -0.71 -22.20
C TRP A 7 -0.67 -1.06 -20.89
N ILE A 8 -1.70 -0.30 -20.49
CA ILE A 8 -2.45 -0.50 -19.24
C ILE A 8 -3.63 -1.45 -19.50
N ARG A 9 -3.30 -2.71 -19.83
CA ARG A 9 -4.32 -3.69 -20.26
C ARG A 9 -4.97 -4.46 -19.11
N TYR A 10 -4.33 -4.46 -17.94
CA TYR A 10 -4.73 -5.23 -16.76
C TYR A 10 -5.24 -6.65 -17.03
N THR A 11 -4.62 -7.35 -18.00
CA THR A 11 -5.08 -8.67 -18.40
C THR A 11 -4.81 -9.69 -17.30
N SER A 12 -5.86 -10.32 -16.79
CA SER A 12 -5.76 -11.43 -15.84
C SER A 12 -4.85 -12.53 -16.41
N LYS A 13 -3.90 -13.01 -15.60
CA LYS A 13 -3.11 -14.19 -15.93
C LYS A 13 -3.67 -15.37 -15.14
N ALA A 14 -4.15 -16.39 -15.86
CA ALA A 14 -4.62 -17.63 -15.27
C ALA A 14 -3.59 -18.19 -14.27
N GLY A 15 -4.05 -18.61 -13.09
CA GLY A 15 -3.22 -19.23 -12.05
C GLY A 15 -2.51 -18.27 -11.08
N ARG A 16 -2.67 -16.95 -11.22
CA ARG A 16 -2.08 -15.99 -10.29
C ARG A 16 -2.96 -15.86 -9.04
N LYS A 17 -2.52 -16.45 -7.92
CA LYS A 17 -3.18 -16.24 -6.62
C LYS A 17 -2.88 -14.84 -6.10
N ALA A 18 -3.89 -14.18 -5.55
CA ALA A 18 -3.71 -12.91 -4.86
C ALA A 18 -2.90 -13.12 -3.57
N LEU A 19 -2.04 -12.16 -3.26
CA LEU A 19 -1.36 -12.07 -1.97
C LEU A 19 -2.31 -11.44 -0.96
N ALA A 20 -2.29 -11.91 0.30
CA ALA A 20 -3.24 -11.47 1.31
C ALA A 20 -3.24 -9.94 1.54
N PHE A 21 -2.08 -9.29 1.42
CA PHE A 21 -1.96 -7.84 1.60
C PHE A 21 -2.63 -7.00 0.50
N LEU A 22 -3.03 -7.61 -0.62
CA LEU A 22 -3.72 -6.92 -1.71
C LEU A 22 -5.21 -6.74 -1.44
N SER A 23 -5.75 -7.34 -0.38
CA SER A 23 -7.18 -7.26 -0.04
C SER A 23 -7.56 -5.98 0.72
N THR A 24 -6.58 -5.22 1.20
CA THR A 24 -6.81 -4.01 1.99
C THR A 24 -5.86 -2.90 1.55
N ILE A 25 -6.40 -1.71 1.32
CA ILE A 25 -5.63 -0.50 1.08
C ILE A 25 -5.97 0.49 2.20
N VAL A 26 -4.96 0.93 2.93
CA VAL A 26 -5.09 1.99 3.94
C VAL A 26 -4.68 3.31 3.30
N VAL A 27 -5.56 4.31 3.42
CA VAL A 27 -5.41 5.64 2.84
C VAL A 27 -5.81 6.67 3.89
N GLN A 28 -4.88 7.53 4.29
CA GLN A 28 -5.11 8.53 5.36
C GLN A 28 -5.21 9.96 4.85
N GLU A 29 -5.40 10.14 3.54
CA GLU A 29 -5.45 11.43 2.84
C GLU A 29 -6.62 11.47 1.85
N THR A 30 -7.15 12.66 1.59
CA THR A 30 -8.33 12.88 0.76
C THR A 30 -8.07 13.72 -0.49
N SER A 31 -6.81 13.86 -0.91
CA SER A 31 -6.47 14.63 -2.10
C SER A 31 -6.98 13.95 -3.38
N VAL A 32 -7.27 14.74 -4.42
CA VAL A 32 -7.72 14.23 -5.72
C VAL A 32 -6.70 13.25 -6.31
N ASN A 33 -5.40 13.55 -6.19
CA ASN A 33 -4.33 12.69 -6.70
C ASN A 33 -4.34 11.32 -6.00
N ILE A 34 -4.52 11.29 -4.69
CA ILE A 34 -4.63 10.04 -3.93
C ILE A 34 -5.89 9.28 -4.32
N ALA A 35 -7.03 9.96 -4.46
CA ALA A 35 -8.27 9.32 -4.89
C ALA A 35 -8.13 8.66 -6.27
N SER A 36 -7.52 9.36 -7.24
CA SER A 36 -7.23 8.79 -8.57
C SER A 36 -6.25 7.63 -8.52
N ALA A 37 -5.21 7.70 -7.69
CA ALA A 37 -4.26 6.61 -7.51
C ALA A 37 -4.91 5.37 -6.87
N VAL A 38 -5.81 5.55 -5.91
CA VAL A 38 -6.60 4.48 -5.30
C VAL A 38 -7.51 3.83 -6.34
N GLU A 39 -8.23 4.63 -7.13
CA GLU A 39 -9.10 4.12 -8.20
C GLU A 39 -8.32 3.25 -9.20
N GLU A 40 -7.15 3.74 -9.65
CA GLU A 40 -6.31 3.00 -10.58
C GLU A 40 -5.79 1.68 -9.98
N LEU A 41 -5.38 1.71 -8.72
CA LEU A 41 -4.93 0.52 -8.01
C LEU A 41 -6.06 -0.50 -7.84
N VAL A 42 -7.26 -0.06 -7.45
CA VAL A 42 -8.46 -0.90 -7.34
C VAL A 42 -8.78 -1.56 -8.68
N ASN A 43 -8.77 -0.78 -9.77
CA ASN A 43 -9.02 -1.28 -11.11
C ASN A 43 -7.97 -2.33 -11.51
N GLY A 44 -6.69 -2.04 -11.29
CA GLY A 44 -5.59 -2.95 -11.57
C GLY A 44 -5.70 -4.25 -10.78
N LEU A 45 -5.96 -4.19 -9.47
CA LEU A 45 -6.07 -5.37 -8.61
C LEU A 45 -7.27 -6.24 -8.98
N ARG A 46 -8.43 -5.62 -9.26
CA ARG A 46 -9.62 -6.33 -9.72
C ARG A 46 -9.37 -7.05 -11.03
N SER A 47 -8.78 -6.38 -12.01
CA SER A 47 -8.57 -6.95 -13.33
C SER A 47 -7.43 -7.97 -13.37
N LEU A 48 -6.34 -7.76 -12.63
CA LEU A 48 -5.20 -8.67 -12.60
C LEU A 48 -5.41 -9.90 -11.70
N TYR A 49 -6.07 -9.72 -10.56
CA TYR A 49 -6.15 -10.73 -9.48
C TYR A 49 -7.58 -11.13 -9.11
N GLY A 50 -8.60 -10.45 -9.64
CA GLY A 50 -10.00 -10.67 -9.23
C GLY A 50 -10.29 -10.17 -7.81
N VAL A 51 -9.42 -9.34 -7.23
CA VAL A 51 -9.57 -8.81 -5.86
C VAL A 51 -10.16 -7.42 -5.91
N VAL A 52 -11.22 -7.20 -5.13
CA VAL A 52 -11.73 -5.85 -4.84
C VAL A 52 -11.27 -5.52 -3.42
N PRO A 53 -10.24 -4.69 -3.24
CA PRO A 53 -9.73 -4.39 -1.92
C PRO A 53 -10.73 -3.54 -1.11
N GLU A 54 -10.75 -3.75 0.19
CA GLU A 54 -11.39 -2.85 1.15
C GLU A 54 -10.48 -1.62 1.36
N ILE A 55 -11.08 -0.43 1.33
CA ILE A 55 -10.37 0.83 1.58
C ILE A 55 -10.64 1.28 3.01
N LEU A 56 -9.59 1.42 3.81
CA LEU A 56 -9.69 1.81 5.22
C LEU A 56 -9.03 3.17 5.48
N PRO A 57 -9.63 4.04 6.32
CA PRO A 57 -9.05 5.34 6.68
C PRO A 57 -7.97 5.24 7.77
N GLU A 58 -7.89 4.09 8.44
CA GLU A 58 -7.03 3.88 9.60
C GLU A 58 -6.15 2.64 9.41
N LYS A 59 -5.01 2.62 10.10
CA LYS A 59 -4.07 1.49 10.07
C LYS A 59 -4.75 0.23 10.61
N THR A 60 -4.43 -0.90 10.00
CA THR A 60 -4.87 -2.23 10.43
C THR A 60 -3.66 -3.09 10.80
N GLU A 61 -3.87 -4.06 11.70
CA GLU A 61 -2.86 -5.06 12.05
C GLU A 61 -2.67 -6.11 10.93
N ASN A 62 -3.66 -6.24 10.04
CA ASN A 62 -3.58 -7.15 8.92
C ASN A 62 -2.59 -6.65 7.85
N PRO A 63 -1.96 -7.53 7.06
CA PRO A 63 -1.17 -7.11 5.92
C PRO A 63 -2.00 -6.26 4.96
N HIS A 64 -1.48 -5.10 4.56
CA HIS A 64 -2.20 -4.14 3.71
C HIS A 64 -1.22 -3.37 2.82
N LEU A 65 -1.76 -2.75 1.77
CA LEU A 65 -1.09 -1.67 1.05
C LEU A 65 -1.35 -0.35 1.78
N PHE A 66 -0.31 0.45 2.00
CA PHE A 66 -0.45 1.79 2.58
C PHE A 66 -0.06 2.82 1.53
N LEU A 67 -0.98 3.71 1.18
CA LEU A 67 -0.77 4.75 0.17
C LEU A 67 -0.82 6.13 0.84
N THR A 68 0.26 6.89 0.71
CA THR A 68 0.38 8.22 1.34
C THR A 68 1.38 9.10 0.59
N THR A 69 1.33 10.41 0.84
CA THR A 69 2.38 11.36 0.51
C THR A 69 3.30 11.62 1.70
N ILE A 70 4.54 12.04 1.44
CA ILE A 70 5.49 12.41 2.50
C ILE A 70 4.99 13.59 3.36
N GLN A 71 4.07 14.39 2.83
CA GLN A 71 3.51 15.55 3.53
C GLN A 71 2.27 15.23 4.37
N ASN A 72 1.84 13.96 4.39
CA ASN A 72 0.84 13.51 5.34
C ASN A 72 1.35 13.67 6.78
N PRO A 73 0.63 14.37 7.68
CA PRO A 73 0.96 14.41 9.09
C PRO A 73 1.00 13.02 9.76
N SER A 74 0.25 12.07 9.21
CA SER A 74 0.20 10.66 9.65
C SER A 74 1.25 9.78 8.98
N PHE A 75 2.23 10.36 8.26
CA PHE A 75 3.28 9.60 7.60
C PHE A 75 3.95 8.63 8.60
N PRO A 76 4.15 7.36 8.27
CA PRO A 76 4.59 6.36 9.24
C PRO A 76 5.92 6.74 9.88
N HIS A 77 5.94 6.95 11.19
CA HIS A 77 7.16 7.27 11.95
C HIS A 77 8.27 6.20 11.85
N ALA A 78 7.93 4.97 11.46
CA ALA A 78 8.90 3.91 11.21
C ALA A 78 9.75 4.16 9.95
N LEU A 79 9.35 5.11 9.09
CA LEU A 79 10.06 5.49 7.90
C LEU A 79 10.88 6.76 8.16
N ASP A 80 12.13 6.76 7.72
CA ASP A 80 12.97 7.95 7.73
C ASP A 80 12.48 8.93 6.65
N LYS A 81 11.57 9.82 7.06
CA LYS A 81 10.97 10.83 6.18
C LYS A 81 12.04 11.71 5.52
N ASP A 82 13.05 12.13 6.27
CA ASP A 82 14.09 13.05 5.79
C ASP A 82 15.04 12.37 4.79
N ALA A 83 15.33 11.08 4.98
CA ALA A 83 16.06 10.30 3.97
C ALA A 83 15.24 10.16 2.69
N ILE A 84 13.97 9.81 2.79
CA ILE A 84 13.07 9.67 1.63
C ILE A 84 12.95 11.00 0.89
N GLU A 85 12.72 12.11 1.60
CA GLU A 85 12.55 13.43 1.00
C GLU A 85 13.83 13.94 0.30
N ARG A 86 15.02 13.56 0.78
CA ARG A 86 16.28 13.90 0.09
C ARG A 86 16.52 13.12 -1.19
N GLU A 87 16.02 11.89 -1.28
CA GLU A 87 16.21 11.01 -2.44
C GLU A 87 15.14 11.18 -3.50
N LEU A 88 13.96 11.68 -3.13
CA LEU A 88 12.85 11.92 -4.04
C LEU A 88 12.89 13.35 -4.61
N ASN A 89 12.59 13.47 -5.90
CA ASN A 89 12.19 14.74 -6.50
C ASN A 89 10.68 14.97 -6.31
N GLU A 90 10.14 16.05 -6.87
CA GLU A 90 8.73 16.45 -6.70
C GLU A 90 7.70 15.39 -7.17
N GLU A 91 8.09 14.48 -8.06
CA GLU A 91 7.24 13.41 -8.61
C GLU A 91 7.69 11.99 -8.21
N GLY A 92 8.74 11.90 -7.40
CA GLY A 92 9.35 10.65 -7.00
C GLY A 92 8.47 9.85 -6.04
N TYR A 93 8.64 8.53 -6.04
CA TYR A 93 7.94 7.65 -5.10
C TYR A 93 8.84 6.51 -4.63
N VAL A 94 8.52 5.97 -3.45
CA VAL A 94 9.16 4.76 -2.89
C VAL A 94 8.12 3.65 -2.76
N ILE A 95 8.47 2.46 -3.20
CA ILE A 95 7.73 1.23 -2.89
C ILE A 95 8.62 0.39 -1.99
N GLN A 96 8.13 0.12 -0.78
CA GLN A 96 8.87 -0.64 0.21
C GLN A 96 7.92 -1.56 0.99
N THR A 97 8.48 -2.66 1.48
CA THR A 97 7.80 -3.56 2.39
C THR A 97 8.26 -3.27 3.82
N GLN A 98 7.30 -3.07 4.72
CA GLN A 98 7.57 -2.88 6.14
C GLN A 98 7.10 -4.12 6.88
N LEU A 99 8.04 -4.77 7.58
CA LEU A 99 7.72 -5.85 8.50
C LEU A 99 7.36 -5.19 9.83
N VAL A 100 6.07 -5.12 10.16
CA VAL A 100 5.65 -4.72 11.49
C VAL A 100 6.02 -5.87 12.43
N PRO A 101 6.87 -5.67 13.46
CA PRO A 101 7.17 -6.70 14.42
C PRO A 101 5.87 -7.15 15.09
N SER A 102 5.51 -8.41 14.95
CA SER A 102 4.41 -8.98 15.72
C SER A 102 4.79 -8.91 17.20
N ILE A 103 3.87 -8.45 18.06
CA ILE A 103 4.07 -8.30 19.52
C ILE A 103 4.64 -9.59 20.17
N HIS A 104 4.40 -10.74 19.54
CA HIS A 104 4.96 -12.04 19.92
C HIS A 104 6.50 -12.09 19.92
N TYR A 105 7.18 -11.36 19.02
CA TYR A 105 8.65 -11.29 18.96
C TYR A 105 9.26 -10.32 19.95
N MET A 106 8.53 -9.28 20.37
CA MET A 106 9.06 -8.30 21.34
C MET A 106 9.15 -8.86 22.76
N LYS A 107 8.29 -9.83 23.15
CA LYS A 107 8.44 -10.51 24.45
C LYS A 107 9.74 -11.33 24.54
N LYS A 108 10.17 -11.95 23.43
CA LYS A 108 11.40 -12.74 23.39
C LYS A 108 12.66 -11.86 23.36
N ALA A 109 12.59 -10.69 22.73
CA ALA A 109 13.68 -9.72 22.71
C ALA A 109 13.82 -8.92 24.03
N ALA A 110 12.71 -8.70 24.75
CA ALA A 110 12.70 -8.00 26.04
C ALA A 110 13.03 -8.89 27.26
N GLY A 111 13.30 -10.19 27.06
CA GLY A 111 13.61 -11.10 28.17
C GLY A 111 12.45 -11.31 29.16
N ILE A 112 11.21 -10.95 28.79
CA ILE A 112 10.04 -11.14 29.65
C ILE A 112 9.45 -12.51 29.32
N ILE A 113 10.01 -13.53 29.97
CA ILE A 113 9.38 -14.83 30.13
C ILE A 113 8.29 -14.67 31.19
N GLY A 114 7.06 -15.07 30.84
CA GLY A 114 5.93 -15.24 31.74
C GLY A 114 4.97 -16.22 31.11
#